data_AF-A0A7C9IWG8-F1
#
_entry.id   AF-A0A7C9IWG8-F1
#
_cell.length_a   1.000
_cell.length_b   1.000
_cell.length_c   1.000
_cell.angle_alpha   90.00
_cell.angle_beta   90.00
_cell.angle_gamma   90.00
#
_symmetry.space_group_name_H-M   'P 1'
#
loop_
_entity.id
_entity.type
_entity.pdbx_description
1 polymer ?
#
loop_
_entity_poly.entity_id
_entity_poly.type
_entity_poly.pdbx_seq_one_letter_code
_entity_poly.pdbx_strand_id
1 'polypeptide(L)'
;MLIDKCLSAGYSLQEASTNQVICAQTLQDGEQVFATFMLGNAYSTPAQRKIRFTVFQVAQGTKVAAQSWVETQMAMGQVNRAELNSPAQVNSLQSLLFSLGGK
;
A
#
# COMPACT_ATOMS: atom_id res chain seq x y z
N MET A 1 -9.60 12.41 -6.03
CA MET A 1 -9.16 11.38 -7.00
C MET A 1 -8.04 10.46 -6.47
N LEU A 2 -7.91 10.22 -5.14
CA LEU A 2 -7.03 9.16 -4.64
C LEU A 2 -7.72 7.78 -4.73
N ILE A 3 -9.02 7.75 -4.42
CA ILE A 3 -9.86 6.54 -4.47
C ILE A 3 -9.98 6.02 -5.91
N ASP A 4 -10.35 6.88 -6.87
CA ASP A 4 -10.52 6.48 -8.28
C ASP A 4 -9.25 5.86 -8.87
N LYS A 5 -8.09 6.35 -8.43
CA LYS A 5 -6.80 5.88 -8.91
C LYS A 5 -6.38 4.56 -8.29
N CYS A 6 -6.68 4.34 -7.00
CA CYS A 6 -6.55 3.01 -6.40
C CYS A 6 -7.38 1.97 -7.15
N LEU A 7 -8.63 2.29 -7.46
CA LEU A 7 -9.51 1.42 -8.23
C LEU A 7 -8.95 1.16 -9.64
N SER A 8 -8.46 2.21 -10.32
CA SER A 8 -7.85 2.07 -11.66
C SER A 8 -6.54 1.26 -11.67
N ALA A 9 -5.81 1.24 -10.54
CA ALA A 9 -4.58 0.48 -10.37
C ALA A 9 -4.83 -0.98 -9.92
N GLY A 10 -6.10 -1.40 -9.83
CA GLY A 10 -6.47 -2.76 -9.42
C GLY A 10 -6.43 -3.00 -7.91
N TYR A 11 -6.36 -1.93 -7.10
CA TYR A 11 -6.52 -1.99 -5.65
C TYR A 11 -7.99 -1.81 -5.28
N SER A 12 -8.44 -2.51 -4.26
CA SER A 12 -9.70 -2.25 -3.58
C SER A 12 -9.53 -1.18 -2.52
N LEU A 13 -10.60 -0.41 -2.28
CA LEU A 13 -10.63 0.56 -1.19
C LEU A 13 -10.87 -0.18 0.13
N GLN A 14 -9.92 -0.10 1.06
CA GLN A 14 -10.05 -0.71 2.39
C GLN A 14 -10.50 0.30 3.44
N GLU A 15 -9.95 1.51 3.40
CA GLU A 15 -10.32 2.59 4.31
C GLU A 15 -10.30 3.93 3.59
N ALA A 16 -11.30 4.77 3.84
CA ALA A 16 -11.33 6.16 3.41
C ALA A 16 -11.82 7.03 4.57
N SER A 17 -10.96 7.93 5.02
CA SER A 17 -11.24 8.92 6.06
C SER A 17 -10.92 10.32 5.52
N THR A 18 -11.20 11.35 6.33
CA THR A 18 -11.00 12.76 5.94
C THR A 18 -9.56 13.09 5.54
N ASN A 19 -8.57 12.42 6.12
CA ASN A 19 -7.15 12.69 5.90
C ASN A 19 -6.35 11.44 5.49
N GLN A 20 -7.00 10.28 5.31
CA GLN A 20 -6.29 9.06 4.92
C GLN A 20 -7.11 8.19 3.97
N VAL A 21 -6.41 7.54 3.04
CA VAL A 21 -6.98 6.54 2.14
C VAL A 21 -6.06 5.33 2.16
N ILE A 22 -6.61 4.16 2.48
CA ILE A 22 -5.90 2.88 2.45
C ILE A 22 -6.48 2.03 1.32
N CYS A 23 -5.61 1.66 0.41
CA CYS A 23 -5.93 0.80 -0.73
C CYS A 23 -5.20 -0.52 -0.56
N ALA A 24 -5.88 -1.63 -0.84
CA ALA A 24 -5.36 -2.98 -0.67
C ALA A 24 -5.50 -3.77 -1.97
N GLN A 25 -4.54 -4.64 -2.25
CA GLN A 25 -4.62 -5.57 -3.36
C GLN A 25 -4.12 -6.92 -2.89
N THR A 26 -4.91 -7.96 -3.12
CA THR A 26 -4.49 -9.34 -2.90
C THR A 26 -3.43 -9.69 -3.94
N LEU A 27 -2.26 -10.13 -3.48
CA LEU A 27 -1.17 -10.52 -4.37
C LEU A 27 -1.57 -11.78 -5.15
N GLN A 28 -1.22 -11.84 -6.43
CA GLN A 28 -1.44 -13.04 -7.26
C GLN A 28 -0.31 -14.06 -7.06
N ASP A 29 -0.49 -15.30 -7.52
CA ASP A 29 0.38 -16.46 -7.24
C ASP A 29 1.89 -16.19 -7.38
N GLY A 30 2.32 -15.44 -8.40
CA GLY A 30 3.73 -15.06 -8.56
C GLY A 30 4.24 -14.04 -7.54
N GLU A 31 3.41 -13.07 -7.15
CA GLU A 31 3.72 -12.09 -6.11
C GLU A 31 3.61 -12.69 -4.70
N GLN A 32 2.81 -13.76 -4.51
CA GLN A 32 2.71 -14.51 -3.25
C GLN A 32 4.03 -15.18 -2.87
N VAL A 33 4.77 -15.71 -3.86
CA VAL A 33 6.10 -16.28 -3.62
C VAL A 33 7.08 -15.21 -3.15
N PHE A 34 7.05 -14.03 -3.78
CA PHE A 34 7.88 -12.91 -3.36
C PHE A 34 7.51 -12.40 -1.95
N ALA A 35 6.22 -12.29 -1.65
CA ALA A 35 5.73 -11.92 -0.33
C ALA A 35 6.13 -12.94 0.74
N THR A 36 6.06 -14.23 0.42
CA THR A 36 6.53 -15.33 1.29
C THR A 36 8.02 -15.17 1.61
N PHE A 37 8.84 -14.85 0.61
CA PHE A 37 10.27 -14.58 0.81
C PHE A 37 10.51 -13.36 1.71
N MET A 38 9.74 -12.28 1.54
CA MET A 38 9.87 -11.06 2.36
C MET A 38 9.36 -11.25 3.79
N LEU A 39 8.25 -11.98 3.98
CA LEU A 39 7.59 -12.17 5.26
C LEU A 39 8.13 -13.40 6.03
N GLY A 40 8.95 -14.22 5.38
CA GLY A 40 9.62 -15.36 5.96
C GLY A 40 8.71 -16.57 6.22
N ASN A 41 7.46 -16.56 5.78
CA ASN A 41 6.51 -17.66 5.98
C ASN A 41 5.46 -17.75 4.86
N ALA A 42 5.19 -18.97 4.40
CA ALA A 42 4.11 -19.27 3.45
C ALA A 42 2.87 -19.69 4.25
N TYR A 43 1.81 -18.88 4.23
CA TYR A 43 0.56 -19.18 4.94
C TYR A 43 -0.63 -19.27 3.98
N SER A 44 -1.70 -19.93 4.42
CA SER A 44 -2.92 -20.18 3.64
C SER A 44 -3.73 -18.91 3.30
N THR A 45 -3.42 -17.79 3.96
CA THR A 45 -4.01 -16.48 3.71
C THR A 45 -3.15 -15.74 2.68
N PRO A 46 -3.74 -15.33 1.55
CA PRO A 46 -2.99 -14.63 0.54
C PRO A 46 -2.51 -13.28 1.09
N ALA A 47 -1.21 -12.99 0.95
CA ALA A 47 -0.64 -11.72 1.33
C ALA A 47 -1.31 -10.56 0.57
N GLN A 48 -1.46 -9.43 1.24
CA GLN A 48 -2.03 -8.22 0.70
C GLN A 48 -0.96 -7.14 0.61
N ARG A 49 -0.88 -6.49 -0.55
CA ARG A 49 -0.14 -5.24 -0.70
C ARG A 49 -1.05 -4.08 -0.36
N LYS A 50 -0.62 -3.23 0.57
CA LYS A 50 -1.36 -2.05 1.00
C LYS A 50 -0.59 -0.79 0.67
N ILE A 51 -1.34 0.26 0.32
CA ILE A 51 -0.83 1.62 0.16
C ILE A 51 -1.72 2.53 1.00
N ARG A 52 -1.10 3.28 1.91
CA ARG A 52 -1.73 4.34 2.68
C ARG A 52 -1.29 5.67 2.13
N PHE A 53 -2.26 6.50 1.75
CA PHE A 53 -2.08 7.91 1.46
C PHE A 53 -2.54 8.70 2.68
N THR A 54 -1.68 9.54 3.25
CA THR A 54 -2.01 10.45 4.34
C THR A 54 -1.89 11.88 3.86
N VAL A 55 -2.96 12.64 4.02
CA VAL A 55 -3.09 14.03 3.58
C VAL A 55 -2.86 14.94 4.78
N PHE A 56 -1.85 15.79 4.68
CA PHE A 56 -1.50 16.81 5.66
C PHE A 56 -1.83 18.18 5.10
N GLN A 57 -2.63 18.96 5.83
CA GLN A 57 -2.75 20.39 5.56
C GLN A 57 -1.61 21.10 6.27
N VAL A 58 -0.79 21.81 5.50
CA VAL A 58 0.28 22.66 6.01
C VAL A 58 0.01 24.11 5.59
N ALA A 59 0.60 25.08 6.29
CA ALA A 59 0.35 26.50 6.02
C ALA A 59 0.60 26.94 4.56
N GLN A 60 1.42 26.18 3.82
CA GLN A 60 1.82 26.45 2.43
C GLN A 60 1.13 25.53 1.40
N GLY A 61 0.12 24.74 1.80
CA GLY A 61 -0.64 23.88 0.90
C GLY A 61 -0.98 22.50 1.47
N THR A 62 -1.26 21.54 0.58
CA THR A 62 -1.55 20.16 0.96
C THR A 62 -0.35 19.28 0.65
N LYS A 63 0.18 18.57 1.65
CA LYS A 63 1.20 17.53 1.48
C LYS A 63 0.55 16.16 1.54
N VAL A 64 0.96 15.25 0.67
CA VAL A 64 0.51 13.86 0.71
C VAL A 64 1.71 12.97 0.96
N ALA A 65 1.69 12.19 2.04
CA ALA A 65 2.64 11.10 2.24
C ALA A 65 2.02 9.80 1.73
N ALA A 66 2.81 8.97 1.08
CA ALA A 66 2.42 7.59 0.78
C ALA A 66 3.33 6.62 1.52
N GLN A 67 2.74 5.55 2.04
CA GLN A 67 3.43 4.44 2.66
C GLN A 67 2.88 3.16 2.05
N SER A 68 3.76 2.21 1.72
CA SER A 68 3.35 0.92 1.17
C SER A 68 4.00 -0.22 1.94
N TRP A 69 3.25 -1.28 2.16
CA TRP A 69 3.72 -2.49 2.83
C TRP A 69 3.01 -3.71 2.28
N VAL A 70 3.59 -4.88 2.53
CA VAL A 70 2.92 -6.17 2.34
C VAL A 70 2.61 -6.71 3.72
N GLU A 71 1.40 -7.22 3.91
CA GLU A 71 1.02 -7.91 5.12
C GLU A 71 0.35 -9.25 4.82
N THR A 72 0.50 -10.20 5.73
CA THR A 72 -0.28 -11.42 5.75
C THR A 72 -0.91 -11.59 7.12
N GLN A 73 -2.11 -12.17 7.15
CA GLN A 73 -2.78 -12.52 8.39
C GLN A 73 -2.40 -13.95 8.76
N MET A 74 -1.60 -14.12 9.80
CA MET A 74 -1.22 -15.42 10.32
C MET A 74 -2.39 -16.06 11.10
N ALA A 75 -2.22 -17.34 11.42
CA ALA A 75 -3.12 -18.04 12.32
C ALA A 75 -3.29 -17.27 13.64
N MET A 76 -4.44 -17.44 14.30
CA MET A 76 -4.78 -16.74 15.55
C MET A 76 -4.84 -15.21 15.43
N GLY A 77 -4.94 -14.66 14.21
CA GLY A 77 -5.14 -13.23 13.96
C GLY A 77 -3.89 -12.37 14.10
N GLN A 78 -2.71 -12.98 14.26
CA GLN A 78 -1.45 -12.24 14.27
C GLN A 78 -1.18 -11.67 12.87
N VAL A 79 -0.74 -10.41 12.77
CA VAL A 79 -0.40 -9.78 11.49
C VAL A 79 1.11 -9.75 11.35
N ASN A 80 1.61 -10.24 10.22
CA ASN A 80 3.01 -10.08 9.84
C ASN A 80 3.11 -9.07 8.69
N ARG A 81 4.01 -8.09 8.81
CA ARG A 81 4.13 -6.95 7.90
C ARG A 81 5.58 -6.74 7.49
N ALA A 82 5.80 -6.51 6.20
CA ALA A 82 7.05 -6.07 5.63
C ALA A 82 6.86 -4.72 4.91
N GLU A 83 7.63 -3.71 5.29
CA GLU A 83 7.61 -2.40 4.62
C GLU A 83 8.20 -2.50 3.21
N LEU A 84 7.57 -1.84 2.24
CA LEU A 84 8.09 -1.68 0.89
C LEU A 84 8.85 -0.35 0.81
N ASN A 85 10.06 -0.32 1.38
CA ASN A 85 10.88 0.89 1.53
C ASN A 85 12.18 0.87 0.70
N SER A 86 12.35 -0.08 -0.22
CA SER A 86 13.52 -0.07 -1.11
C SER A 86 13.51 1.16 -2.03
N PRO A 87 14.68 1.67 -2.47
CA PRO A 87 14.74 2.87 -3.33
C PRO A 87 13.88 2.76 -4.59
N ALA A 88 13.83 1.57 -5.22
CA ALA A 88 12.98 1.33 -6.39
C ALA A 88 11.48 1.41 -6.07
N GLN A 89 11.07 0.88 -4.91
CA GLN A 89 9.68 0.94 -4.44
C GLN A 89 9.28 2.36 -4.03
N VAL A 90 10.17 3.08 -3.35
CA VAL A 90 9.95 4.49 -2.98
C VAL A 90 9.83 5.35 -4.23
N ASN A 91 10.70 5.18 -5.24
CA ASN A 91 10.62 5.92 -6.49
C ASN A 91 9.34 5.60 -7.27
N SER A 92 8.91 4.33 -7.28
CA SER A 92 7.65 3.93 -7.91
C SER A 92 6.44 4.54 -7.19
N LEU A 93 6.48 4.58 -5.85
CA LEU A 93 5.43 5.19 -5.04
C LEU A 93 5.41 6.71 -5.18
N GLN A 94 6.56 7.36 -5.30
CA GLN A 94 6.69 8.78 -5.61
C GLN A 94 6.20 9.09 -7.03
N SER A 95 6.53 8.27 -8.02
CA SER A 95 6.01 8.41 -9.39
C SER A 95 4.49 8.26 -9.41
N LEU A 96 3.95 7.31 -8.65
CA LEU A 96 2.51 7.19 -8.43
C LEU A 96 1.97 8.48 -7.82
N LEU A 97 2.53 8.98 -6.72
CA LEU A 97 2.14 10.25 -6.09
C LEU A 97 2.18 11.45 -7.06
N PHE A 98 3.19 11.56 -7.91
CA PHE A 98 3.27 12.61 -8.92
C PHE A 98 2.19 12.45 -10.00
N SER A 99 1.91 11.21 -10.43
CA SER A 99 0.80 10.92 -11.35
C SER A 99 -0.59 11.22 -10.74
N LEU A 100 -0.67 11.28 -9.41
CA LEU A 100 -1.87 11.65 -8.64
C LEU A 100 -2.04 13.18 -8.51
N GLY A 101 -1.16 13.99 -9.11
CA GLY A 101 -1.18 15.45 -9.03
C GLY A 101 -0.48 16.02 -7.81
N GLY A 102 0.25 15.19 -7.06
CA GLY A 102 1.21 15.65 -6.06
C GLY A 102 2.35 16.40 -6.76
N LYS A 103 2.81 17.49 -6.16
CA LYS A 103 3.99 18.27 -6.56
C LYS A 103 4.80 18.58 -5.32
#